data_AF-A0AAQ4FFG5-F1
#
_entry.id   AF-A0AAQ4FFG5-F1
#
_cell.length_a   1.000
_cell.length_b   1.000
_cell.length_c   1.000
_cell.angle_alpha   90.00
_cell.angle_beta   90.00
_cell.angle_gamma   90.00
#
_symmetry.space_group_name_H-M   'P 1'
#
loop_
_entity.id
_entity.type
_entity.pdbx_description
1 polymer ?
#
loop_
_entity_poly.entity_id
_entity_poly.type
_entity_poly.pdbx_seq_one_letter_code
_entity_poly.pdbx_strand_id
1 'polypeptide(L)'
;MNAVFASCLLFLVVLVAAASAHHLELCKKNDEVLARELQCIEKFIPPVTNAAFDTAVQALGCTDRSCAMRKMCEGGDLEKAMSQFFTPEQIGHVHDAATACDPDVPHGHE
;
A
#
# COMPACT_ATOMS: atom_id res chain seq x y z
N MET A 1 21.51 -45.77 4.38
CA MET A 1 20.99 -45.32 5.68
C MET A 1 21.37 -43.85 5.86
N ASN A 2 20.34 -43.01 5.91
CA ASN A 2 20.15 -41.61 6.36
C ASN A 2 21.35 -40.67 6.63
N ALA A 3 21.27 -39.47 6.01
CA ALA A 3 21.23 -38.13 6.65
C ALA A 3 21.15 -37.07 5.51
N VAL A 4 19.99 -36.52 5.11
CA VAL A 4 19.17 -35.43 5.69
C VAL A 4 19.85 -34.03 5.67
N PHE A 5 19.42 -33.24 4.66
CA PHE A 5 19.10 -31.80 4.63
C PHE A 5 19.94 -30.76 5.39
N ALA A 6 20.63 -29.88 4.65
CA ALA A 6 20.88 -28.44 4.91
C ALA A 6 21.77 -27.92 3.75
N SER A 7 21.56 -26.83 3.02
CA SER A 7 20.73 -25.64 3.16
C SER A 7 20.39 -25.15 1.75
N CYS A 8 19.11 -25.24 1.36
CA CYS A 8 18.57 -24.56 0.19
C CYS A 8 17.90 -23.27 0.66
N LEU A 9 18.71 -22.29 1.05
CA LEU A 9 18.27 -20.92 1.34
C LEU A 9 19.33 -20.00 0.73
N LEU A 10 18.91 -18.87 0.18
CA LEU A 10 19.70 -17.85 -0.52
C LEU A 10 19.64 -17.85 -2.06
N PHE A 11 18.52 -18.30 -2.64
CA PHE A 11 18.06 -17.76 -3.92
C PHE A 11 16.78 -16.95 -3.70
N LEU A 12 16.88 -15.87 -2.92
CA LEU A 12 15.88 -14.80 -2.95
C LEU A 12 16.13 -13.93 -4.18
N VAL A 13 15.91 -14.52 -5.35
CA VAL A 13 15.71 -13.77 -6.60
C VAL A 13 14.23 -13.44 -6.64
N VAL A 14 13.81 -12.44 -5.88
CA VAL A 14 12.46 -11.89 -6.05
C VAL A 14 12.58 -10.79 -7.08
N LEU A 15 12.23 -11.19 -8.32
CA LEU A 15 11.89 -10.31 -9.42
C LEU A 15 10.98 -9.20 -8.89
N VAL A 16 11.47 -7.96 -8.96
CA VAL A 16 10.68 -6.76 -8.73
C VAL A 16 9.68 -6.68 -9.88
N ALA A 17 8.52 -7.32 -9.68
CA ALA A 17 7.37 -7.10 -10.54
C ALA A 17 6.95 -5.65 -10.34
N ALA A 18 7.02 -4.88 -11.43
CA ALA A 18 6.59 -3.50 -11.47
C ALA A 18 5.08 -3.44 -11.25
N ALA A 19 4.66 -3.40 -9.98
CA ALA A 19 3.37 -2.87 -9.60
C ALA A 19 3.38 -1.36 -9.89
N SER A 20 2.27 -0.86 -10.41
CA SER A 20 2.02 0.51 -10.85
C SER A 20 2.86 1.55 -10.09
N ALA A 21 3.62 2.34 -10.83
CA ALA A 21 4.72 3.17 -10.32
C ALA A 21 4.34 4.12 -9.16
N HIS A 22 3.05 4.45 -8.97
CA HIS A 22 2.58 5.29 -7.85
C HIS A 22 2.21 4.52 -6.58
N HIS A 23 1.78 3.26 -6.66
CA HIS A 23 1.47 2.44 -5.48
C HIS A 23 2.71 1.91 -4.79
N LEU A 24 3.76 1.64 -5.58
CA LEU A 24 5.06 1.25 -5.08
C LEU A 24 5.67 2.37 -4.20
N GLU A 25 5.34 3.64 -4.44
CA GLU A 25 5.89 4.76 -3.68
C GLU A 25 5.33 4.86 -2.26
N LEU A 26 4.03 4.64 -2.05
CA LEU A 26 3.44 4.58 -0.69
C LEU A 26 4.14 3.51 0.16
N CYS A 27 4.43 2.35 -0.43
CA CYS A 27 5.11 1.26 0.28
C CYS A 27 6.59 1.57 0.60
N LYS A 28 7.25 2.42 -0.19
CA LYS A 28 8.66 2.81 0.00
C LYS A 28 8.85 3.97 0.96
N LYS A 29 7.83 4.81 1.14
CA LYS A 29 7.88 5.97 2.04
C LYS A 29 8.15 5.51 3.47
N ASN A 30 8.82 6.34 4.27
CA ASN A 30 8.99 6.07 5.71
C ASN A 30 7.65 6.27 6.46
N ASP A 31 7.57 5.85 7.71
CA ASP A 31 6.30 5.83 8.45
C ASP A 31 5.70 7.22 8.66
N GLU A 32 6.52 8.25 8.88
CA GLU A 32 6.06 9.62 9.08
C GLU A 32 5.45 10.20 7.79
N VAL A 33 6.16 10.03 6.67
CA VAL A 33 5.71 10.49 5.35
C VAL A 33 4.45 9.74 4.93
N LEU A 34 4.43 8.42 5.10
CA LEU A 34 3.26 7.59 4.81
C LEU A 34 2.04 8.03 5.62
N ALA A 35 2.19 8.26 6.92
CA ALA A 35 1.10 8.72 7.76
C ALA A 35 0.55 10.08 7.32
N ARG A 36 1.44 11.03 6.99
CA ARG A 36 1.04 12.34 6.49
C ARG A 36 0.30 12.25 5.15
N GLU A 37 0.77 11.41 4.23
CA GLU A 37 0.09 11.21 2.95
C GLU A 37 -1.26 10.55 3.10
N LEU A 38 -1.39 9.54 3.98
CA LEU A 38 -2.68 8.91 4.24
C LEU A 38 -3.68 9.90 4.86
N GLN A 39 -3.23 10.85 5.67
CA GLN A 39 -4.07 11.95 6.16
C GLN A 39 -4.49 12.93 5.06
N CYS A 40 -3.66 13.11 4.03
CA CYS A 40 -4.04 13.87 2.84
C CYS A 40 -5.06 13.09 2.02
N ILE A 41 -4.75 11.84 1.66
CA ILE A 41 -5.61 10.94 0.88
C ILE A 41 -7.01 10.84 1.48
N GLU A 42 -7.11 10.70 2.81
CA GLU A 42 -8.38 10.67 3.55
C GLU A 42 -9.34 11.81 3.18
N LYS A 43 -8.81 13.01 2.88
CA LYS A 43 -9.60 14.20 2.54
C LYS A 43 -10.03 14.26 1.08
N PHE A 44 -9.34 13.54 0.20
CA PHE A 44 -9.56 13.58 -1.25
C PHE A 44 -10.37 12.38 -1.77
N ILE A 45 -10.47 11.30 -0.99
CA ILE A 45 -11.25 10.13 -1.39
C ILE A 45 -12.71 10.22 -0.92
N PRO A 46 -13.67 9.59 -1.66
CA PRO A 46 -15.06 9.54 -1.23
C PRO A 46 -15.25 8.82 0.11
N PRO A 47 -16.35 9.12 0.85
CA PRO A 47 -16.67 8.45 2.12
C PRO A 47 -16.71 6.92 2.04
N VAL A 48 -17.14 6.37 0.89
CA VAL A 48 -17.17 4.92 0.66
C VAL A 48 -15.78 4.30 0.58
N THR A 49 -14.79 5.01 0.02
CA THR A 49 -13.40 4.57 -0.01
C THR A 49 -12.77 4.71 1.38
N ASN A 50 -13.12 5.76 2.13
CA ASN A 50 -12.73 5.91 3.54
C ASN A 50 -13.23 4.72 4.39
N ALA A 51 -14.48 4.30 4.21
CA ALA A 51 -15.03 3.14 4.92
C ALA A 51 -14.31 1.81 4.55
N ALA A 52 -13.82 1.68 3.32
CA ALA A 52 -13.01 0.53 2.91
C ALA A 52 -11.64 0.51 3.62
N PHE A 53 -11.01 1.68 3.81
CA PHE A 53 -9.83 1.80 4.66
C PHE A 53 -10.12 1.36 6.10
N ASP A 54 -11.21 1.83 6.70
CA ASP A 54 -11.55 1.48 8.07
C ASP A 54 -11.80 -0.03 8.22
N THR A 55 -12.41 -0.65 7.19
CA THR A 55 -12.58 -2.12 7.10
C THR A 55 -11.23 -2.82 7.03
N ALA A 56 -10.30 -2.35 6.19
CA ALA A 56 -8.96 -2.92 6.10
C ALA A 56 -8.20 -2.81 7.43
N VAL A 57 -8.30 -1.66 8.12
CA VAL A 57 -7.71 -1.43 9.44
C VAL A 57 -8.23 -2.46 10.44
N GLN A 58 -9.54 -2.65 10.52
CA GLN A 58 -10.16 -3.63 11.42
C GLN A 58 -9.76 -5.07 11.07
N ALA A 59 -9.88 -5.46 9.79
CA ALA A 59 -9.59 -6.82 9.34
C ALA A 59 -8.13 -7.23 9.54
N LEU A 60 -7.20 -6.28 9.41
CA LEU A 60 -5.78 -6.49 9.62
C LEU A 60 -5.36 -6.33 11.09
N GLY A 61 -6.29 -6.02 12.00
CA GLY A 61 -6.01 -5.81 13.42
C GLY A 61 -5.06 -4.63 13.67
N CYS A 62 -5.20 -3.57 12.87
CA CYS A 62 -4.40 -2.36 12.94
C CYS A 62 -5.09 -1.27 13.75
N THR A 63 -4.30 -0.35 14.29
CA THR A 63 -4.79 0.84 15.02
C THR A 63 -5.10 2.00 14.09
N ASP A 64 -4.46 2.03 12.92
CA ASP A 64 -4.52 3.13 11.96
C ASP A 64 -4.26 2.64 10.53
N ARG A 65 -4.48 3.54 9.58
CA ARG A 65 -4.35 3.27 8.14
C ARG A 65 -2.90 3.04 7.72
N SER A 66 -1.92 3.63 8.41
CA SER A 66 -0.49 3.43 8.12
C SER A 66 -0.10 1.98 8.40
N CYS A 67 -0.51 1.43 9.54
CA CYS A 67 -0.34 0.02 9.86
C CYS A 67 -0.98 -0.89 8.80
N ALA A 68 -2.23 -0.59 8.41
CA ALA A 68 -2.94 -1.39 7.41
C ALA A 68 -2.21 -1.36 6.06
N MET A 69 -1.77 -0.17 5.62
CA MET A 69 -1.01 0.01 4.39
C MET A 69 0.31 -0.76 4.44
N ARG A 70 1.05 -0.69 5.56
CA ARG A 70 2.29 -1.46 5.75
C ARG A 70 2.09 -2.95 5.59
N LYS A 71 1.06 -3.52 6.21
CA LYS A 71 0.74 -4.94 6.07
C LYS A 71 0.37 -5.30 4.63
N MET A 72 -0.39 -4.45 3.95
CA MET A 72 -0.71 -4.67 2.53
C MET A 72 0.54 -4.58 1.63
N CYS A 73 1.53 -3.78 2.00
CA CYS A 73 2.81 -3.67 1.29
C CYS A 73 3.75 -4.86 1.47
N GLU A 74 3.61 -5.68 2.53
CA GLU A 74 4.50 -6.82 2.81
C GLU A 74 4.50 -7.88 1.69
N GLY A 75 3.39 -8.00 0.96
CA GLY A 75 3.22 -8.99 -0.11
C GLY A 75 3.89 -8.63 -1.44
N GLY A 76 4.48 -7.44 -1.57
CA GLY A 76 5.13 -6.98 -2.82
C GLY A 76 4.18 -6.60 -3.96
N ASP A 77 2.88 -6.80 -3.79
CA ASP A 77 1.82 -6.42 -4.73
C ASP A 77 0.70 -5.71 -3.95
N LEU A 78 0.84 -4.39 -3.83
CA LEU A 78 -0.08 -3.56 -3.05
C LEU A 78 -1.48 -3.60 -3.65
N GLU A 79 -1.61 -3.50 -4.97
CA GLU A 79 -2.91 -3.44 -5.66
C GLU A 79 -3.70 -4.72 -5.43
N LYS A 80 -3.04 -5.89 -5.51
CA LYS A 80 -3.63 -7.17 -5.16
C LYS A 80 -4.02 -7.24 -3.67
N ALA A 81 -3.20 -6.73 -2.77
CA ALA A 81 -3.54 -6.69 -1.35
C ALA A 81 -4.76 -5.78 -1.08
N MET A 82 -4.81 -4.60 -1.71
CA MET A 82 -5.95 -3.69 -1.64
C MET A 82 -7.22 -4.32 -2.22
N SER A 83 -7.15 -5.11 -3.29
CA SER A 83 -8.33 -5.77 -3.87
C SER A 83 -9.09 -6.69 -2.91
N GLN A 84 -8.51 -7.04 -1.75
CA GLN A 84 -9.19 -7.80 -0.71
C GLN A 84 -10.19 -6.97 0.09
N PHE A 85 -10.04 -5.64 0.11
CA PHE A 85 -10.84 -4.70 0.90
C PHE A 85 -11.50 -3.60 0.08
N PHE A 86 -10.93 -3.30 -1.09
CA PHE A 86 -11.33 -2.22 -1.97
C PHE A 86 -11.85 -2.78 -3.30
N THR A 87 -12.88 -2.14 -3.86
CA THR A 87 -13.27 -2.37 -5.26
C THR A 87 -12.29 -1.69 -6.22
N PRO A 88 -12.26 -2.06 -7.51
CA PRO A 88 -11.40 -1.39 -8.49
C PRO A 88 -11.61 0.12 -8.57
N GLU A 89 -12.87 0.57 -8.47
CA GLU A 89 -13.21 2.00 -8.41
C GLU A 89 -12.62 2.68 -7.19
N GLN A 90 -12.71 2.04 -6.01
CA GLN A 90 -12.14 2.56 -4.78
C GLN A 90 -10.62 2.63 -4.83
N ILE A 91 -9.95 1.64 -5.44
CA ILE A 91 -8.51 1.67 -5.69
C ILE A 91 -8.15 2.85 -6.61
N GLY A 92 -8.94 3.10 -7.64
CA GLY A 92 -8.84 4.29 -8.50
C GLY A 92 -8.88 5.60 -7.70
N HIS A 93 -9.84 5.74 -6.78
CA HIS A 93 -9.88 6.91 -5.89
C HIS A 93 -8.60 7.09 -5.07
N VAL A 94 -8.03 5.98 -4.55
CA VAL A 94 -6.77 6.03 -3.80
C VAL A 94 -5.59 6.43 -4.69
N HIS A 95 -5.54 5.94 -5.92
CA HIS A 95 -4.52 6.36 -6.89
C HIS A 95 -4.55 7.87 -7.15
N ASP A 96 -5.72 8.39 -7.54
CA ASP A 96 -5.87 9.80 -7.89
C ASP A 96 -5.54 10.69 -6.69
N ALA A 97 -6.00 10.30 -5.50
CA ALA A 97 -5.69 11.00 -4.27
C ALA A 97 -4.21 10.90 -3.90
N ALA A 98 -3.56 9.75 -4.08
CA ALA A 98 -2.14 9.59 -3.82
C ALA A 98 -1.31 10.50 -4.74
N THR A 99 -1.64 10.57 -6.03
CA THR A 99 -0.98 11.50 -6.97
C THR A 99 -1.18 12.96 -6.58
N ALA A 100 -2.37 13.35 -6.09
CA ALA A 100 -2.65 14.72 -5.65
C ALA A 100 -1.98 15.07 -4.29
N CYS A 101 -1.63 14.07 -3.50
CA CYS A 101 -1.07 14.21 -2.16
C CYS A 101 0.44 13.93 -2.09
N ASP A 102 1.07 13.54 -3.21
CA ASP A 102 2.47 13.15 -3.27
C ASP A 102 3.40 14.37 -3.19
N PRO A 103 4.10 14.61 -2.07
CA PRO A 103 4.97 15.76 -1.90
C PRO A 103 6.14 15.80 -2.90
N ASP A 104 6.47 14.65 -3.51
CA ASP A 104 7.54 14.52 -4.48
C ASP A 104 7.08 14.81 -5.93
N VAL A 105 5.77 14.96 -6.15
CA VAL A 105 5.20 15.38 -7.44
C VAL A 105 5.00 16.90 -7.43
N PRO A 106 5.56 17.65 -8.40
CA PRO A 106 5.31 19.08 -8.51
C PRO A 106 3.82 19.34 -8.77
N HIS A 107 3.09 19.76 -7.75
CA HIS A 107 1.75 20.29 -7.92
C HIS A 107 1.87 21.73 -8.41
N GLY A 108 1.83 21.92 -9.73
CA GLY A 108 1.72 23.26 -10.31
C GLY A 108 0.45 23.92 -9.80
N HIS A 109 0.59 25.07 -9.12
CA HIS A 109 -0.53 26.01 -9.04
C HIS A 109 -0.74 26.57 -10.45
N GLU A 110 -1.81 26.15 -11.10
CA GLU A 110 -2.43 26.90 -12.20
C GLU A 110 -3.34 28.00 -11.66
#